data_AF-A0A838VLG1-F1
#
_entry.id   AF-A0A838VLG1-F1
#
_cell.length_a   1.000
_cell.length_b   1.000
_cell.length_c   1.000
_cell.angle_alpha   90.00
_cell.angle_beta   90.00
_cell.angle_gamma   90.00
#
_symmetry.space_group_name_H-M   'P 1'
#
loop_
_entity.id
_entity.type
_entity.pdbx_description
1 polymer ?
#
loop_
_entity_poly.entity_id
_entity_poly.type
_entity_poly.pdbx_seq_one_letter_code
_entity_poly.pdbx_strand_id
1 'polypeptide(L)'
;DHLQTIQTVRERSRQLVSFGDCAVTGNVTALRNPLGSAEAVLQRCYIEAADIHGTIPQEPGIVPPLLDRVQPVHTVVPVDIYLPGCPPSATQIKAVLKSLLRGETPQLEGREFIKFG
;
A
#
# COMPACT_ATOMS: atom_id res chain seq x y z
N ASP A 1 -6.00 -11.10 2.99
CA ASP A 1 -4.76 -10.97 3.79
C ASP A 1 -4.36 -9.53 4.10
N HIS A 2 -3.95 -8.70 3.14
CA HIS A 2 -3.47 -7.34 3.44
C HIS A 2 -4.45 -6.48 4.27
N LEU A 3 -5.77 -6.60 4.05
CA LEU A 3 -6.79 -5.94 4.88
C LEU A 3 -6.71 -6.35 6.36
N GLN A 4 -6.62 -7.65 6.63
CA GLN A 4 -6.51 -8.16 7.99
C GLN A 4 -5.18 -7.76 8.62
N THR A 5 -4.09 -7.79 7.84
CA THR A 5 -2.78 -7.34 8.29
C THR A 5 -2.80 -5.89 8.72
N ILE A 6 -3.37 -4.98 7.92
CA ILE A 6 -3.36 -3.55 8.24
C ILE A 6 -4.27 -3.22 9.44
N GLN A 7 -5.39 -3.93 9.61
CA GLN A 7 -6.23 -3.84 10.81
C GLN A 7 -5.45 -4.27 12.05
N THR A 8 -4.78 -5.43 11.99
CA THR A 8 -3.94 -5.93 13.10
C THR A 8 -2.82 -4.97 13.45
N VAL A 9 -2.15 -4.39 12.44
CA VAL A 9 -1.08 -3.40 12.64
C VAL A 9 -1.65 -2.16 13.33
N ARG A 10 -2.80 -1.64 12.90
CA ARG A 10 -3.44 -0.47 13.52
C ARG A 10 -3.80 -0.74 14.99
N GLU A 11 -4.42 -1.89 15.27
CA GLU A 11 -4.83 -2.27 16.63
C GLU A 11 -3.64 -2.37 17.59
N ARG A 12 -2.47 -2.77 17.09
CA ARG A 12 -1.25 -2.98 17.88
C ARG A 12 -0.28 -1.82 17.86
N SER A 13 -0.63 -0.71 17.21
CA SER A 13 0.27 0.45 17.06
C SER A 13 -0.31 1.71 17.65
N ARG A 14 0.48 2.38 18.51
CA ARG A 14 0.15 3.73 18.99
C ARG A 14 0.17 4.75 17.86
N GLN A 15 1.17 4.65 16.96
CA GLN A 15 1.30 5.49 15.78
C GLN A 15 1.41 4.62 14.53
N LEU A 16 0.62 4.93 13.50
CA LEU A 16 0.62 4.28 12.20
C LEU A 16 1.08 5.28 11.13
N VAL A 17 2.14 4.91 10.41
CA VAL A 17 2.68 5.69 9.29
C VAL A 17 2.28 5.02 7.98
N SER A 18 1.60 5.76 7.10
CA SER A 18 1.40 5.36 5.70
C SER A 18 2.68 5.61 4.92
N PHE A 19 3.43 4.53 4.69
CA PHE A 19 4.82 4.57 4.22
C PHE A 19 4.92 4.37 2.69
N GLY A 20 5.18 5.45 1.96
CA GLY A 20 5.34 5.47 0.50
C GLY A 20 4.04 5.57 -0.28
N ASP A 21 4.16 5.91 -1.56
CA ASP A 21 3.01 6.26 -2.41
C ASP A 21 2.02 5.10 -2.61
N CYS A 22 2.47 3.84 -2.59
CA CYS A 22 1.54 2.71 -2.62
C CYS A 22 0.61 2.70 -1.41
N ALA A 23 1.10 3.03 -0.21
CA ALA A 23 0.27 3.10 0.99
C ALA A 23 -0.59 4.38 1.02
N VAL A 24 -0.02 5.50 0.56
CA VAL A 24 -0.66 6.83 0.62
C VAL A 24 -1.73 7.01 -0.45
N THR A 25 -1.50 6.55 -1.69
CA THR A 25 -2.39 6.79 -2.84
C THR A 25 -2.69 5.54 -3.68
N GLY A 26 -2.09 4.39 -3.36
CA GLY A 26 -2.18 3.16 -4.17
C GLY A 26 -1.18 3.12 -5.34
N ASN A 27 -0.83 4.29 -5.90
CA ASN A 27 0.16 4.49 -6.96
C ASN A 27 0.01 3.48 -8.13
N VAL A 28 1.12 2.92 -8.64
CA VAL A 28 1.16 2.02 -9.79
C VAL A 28 0.24 0.81 -9.64
N THR A 29 0.06 0.29 -8.42
CA THR A 29 -0.82 -0.86 -8.20
C THR A 29 -2.30 -0.52 -8.38
N ALA A 30 -2.68 0.74 -8.13
CA ALA A 30 -4.04 1.24 -8.33
C ALA A 30 -4.38 1.52 -9.81
N LEU A 31 -3.42 1.40 -10.74
CA LEU A 31 -3.68 1.54 -12.18
C LEU A 31 -4.66 0.50 -12.72
N ARG A 32 -4.87 -0.62 -12.03
CA ARG A 32 -5.91 -1.60 -12.39
C ARG A 32 -7.33 -1.19 -11.97
N ASN A 33 -7.48 -0.20 -11.08
CA ASN A 33 -8.80 0.19 -10.56
C ASN A 33 -9.81 0.64 -11.63
N PRO A 34 -9.42 1.34 -12.71
CA PRO A 34 -10.35 1.67 -13.80
C PRO A 34 -10.92 0.47 -14.54
N LEU A 35 -10.32 -0.72 -14.41
CA LEU A 35 -10.83 -1.96 -15.02
C LEU A 35 -12.07 -2.52 -14.30
N GLY A 36 -12.44 -1.96 -13.15
CA GLY A 36 -13.68 -2.27 -12.43
C GLY A 36 -13.64 -3.52 -11.54
N SER A 37 -12.83 -4.53 -11.88
CA SER A 37 -12.67 -5.74 -11.07
C SER A 37 -11.25 -6.30 -11.10
N ALA A 38 -10.93 -7.17 -10.15
CA ALA A 38 -9.67 -7.93 -10.17
C ALA A 38 -9.64 -8.99 -11.27
N GLU A 39 -10.80 -9.41 -11.78
CA GLU A 39 -10.91 -10.47 -12.77
C GLU A 39 -10.17 -10.13 -14.07
N ALA A 40 -10.28 -8.89 -14.55
CA ALA A 40 -9.62 -8.47 -15.80
C ALA A 40 -8.10 -8.73 -15.78
N VAL A 41 -7.42 -8.41 -14.66
CA VAL A 41 -5.98 -8.66 -14.53
C VAL A 41 -5.67 -10.14 -14.32
N LEU A 42 -6.53 -10.88 -13.59
CA LEU A 42 -6.35 -12.32 -13.37
C LEU A 42 -6.50 -13.12 -14.67
N GLN A 43 -7.52 -12.81 -15.48
CA GLN A 43 -7.75 -13.40 -16.79
C GLN A 43 -6.56 -13.14 -17.71
N ARG A 44 -6.12 -11.88 -17.80
CA ARG A 44 -4.98 -11.51 -18.65
C ARG A 44 -3.71 -12.27 -18.27
N CYS A 45 -3.40 -12.37 -16.98
CA CYS A 45 -2.14 -12.97 -16.50
C CYS A 45 -2.15 -14.50 -16.48
N TYR A 46 -3.27 -15.12 -16.12
CA TYR A 46 -3.32 -16.57 -15.84
C TYR A 46 -4.07 -17.40 -16.88
N ILE A 47 -4.83 -16.77 -17.77
CA ILE A 47 -5.57 -17.46 -18.83
C ILE A 47 -5.03 -17.04 -20.20
N GLU A 48 -5.08 -15.75 -20.52
CA GLU A 48 -4.73 -15.25 -21.86
C GLU A 48 -3.22 -15.25 -22.14
N ALA A 49 -2.41 -15.01 -21.11
CA ALA A 49 -0.94 -15.03 -21.20
C ALA A 49 -0.33 -16.38 -20.84
N ALA A 50 -1.13 -17.41 -20.56
CA ALA A 50 -0.60 -18.68 -20.07
C ALA A 50 0.05 -19.49 -21.20
N ASP A 51 1.34 -19.84 -21.02
CA ASP A 51 2.04 -20.73 -21.94
C ASP A 51 1.57 -22.19 -21.80
N ILE A 52 1.19 -22.60 -20.58
CA ILE A 52 0.75 -23.95 -20.24
C ILE A 52 -0.31 -23.91 -19.13
N HIS A 53 -1.33 -24.76 -19.27
CA HIS A 53 -2.36 -25.02 -18.25
C HIS A 53 -2.90 -23.77 -17.54
N GLY A 54 -3.42 -22.81 -18.33
CA GLY A 54 -3.99 -21.56 -17.80
C GLY A 54 -5.12 -21.82 -16.80
N THR A 55 -4.92 -21.38 -15.56
CA THR A 55 -5.91 -21.44 -14.48
C THR A 55 -5.66 -20.32 -13.49
N ILE A 56 -6.72 -19.73 -12.96
CA ILE A 56 -6.60 -18.70 -11.92
C ILE A 56 -6.30 -19.38 -10.57
N PRO A 57 -5.22 -19.00 -9.87
CA PRO A 57 -4.92 -19.57 -8.55
C PRO A 57 -6.00 -19.21 -7.51
N GLN A 58 -6.57 -20.22 -6.86
CA GLN A 58 -7.62 -20.06 -5.84
C GLN A 58 -7.46 -21.00 -4.63
N GLU A 59 -6.26 -21.55 -4.41
CA GLU A 59 -6.01 -22.51 -3.33
C GLU A 59 -6.25 -21.87 -1.94
N PRO A 60 -7.27 -22.32 -1.19
CA PRO A 60 -7.66 -21.69 0.08
C PRO A 60 -6.52 -21.70 1.11
N GLY A 61 -6.29 -20.56 1.75
CA GLY A 61 -5.25 -20.40 2.78
C GLY A 61 -3.83 -20.30 2.24
N ILE A 62 -3.62 -20.46 0.93
CA ILE A 62 -2.32 -20.25 0.28
C ILE A 62 -2.32 -18.92 -0.48
N VAL A 63 -3.30 -18.71 -1.35
CA VAL A 63 -3.40 -17.50 -2.17
C VAL A 63 -4.68 -16.74 -1.83
N PRO A 64 -4.58 -15.55 -1.21
CA PRO A 64 -5.77 -14.78 -0.89
C PRO A 64 -6.42 -14.21 -2.15
N PRO A 65 -7.76 -14.13 -2.19
CA PRO A 65 -8.44 -13.46 -3.28
C PRO A 65 -8.08 -11.97 -3.31
N LEU A 66 -7.94 -11.42 -4.52
CA LEU A 66 -7.73 -9.99 -4.70
C LEU A 66 -9.03 -9.22 -4.47
N LEU A 67 -8.92 -8.06 -3.84
CA LEU A 67 -10.00 -7.08 -3.87
C LEU A 67 -10.17 -6.53 -5.28
N ASP A 68 -11.39 -6.14 -5.63
CA ASP A 68 -11.70 -5.51 -6.92
C ASP A 68 -10.95 -4.20 -7.12
N ARG A 69 -10.65 -3.49 -6.03
CA ARG A 69 -9.95 -2.22 -6.06
C ARG A 69 -8.79 -2.23 -5.07
N VAL A 70 -7.66 -1.70 -5.52
CA VAL A 70 -6.57 -1.30 -4.63
C VAL A 70 -7.01 -0.06 -3.88
N GLN A 71 -6.80 -0.07 -2.57
CA GLN A 71 -7.21 0.98 -1.64
C GLN A 71 -6.01 1.51 -0.88
N PRO A 72 -5.84 2.84 -0.75
CA PRO A 72 -4.87 3.43 0.17
C PRO A 72 -5.15 3.03 1.62
N VAL A 73 -4.12 2.96 2.45
CA VAL A 73 -4.22 2.49 3.85
C VAL A 73 -5.23 3.31 4.67
N HIS A 74 -5.23 4.63 4.49
CA HIS A 74 -6.10 5.55 5.22
C HIS A 74 -7.59 5.37 4.93
N THR A 75 -7.95 4.65 3.85
CA THR A 75 -9.34 4.31 3.55
C THR A 75 -9.83 3.05 4.28
N VAL A 76 -8.91 2.29 4.88
CA VAL A 76 -9.19 1.03 5.61
C VAL A 76 -9.07 1.24 7.13
N VAL A 77 -8.06 1.99 7.58
CA VAL A 77 -7.80 2.28 9.01
C VAL A 77 -7.32 3.72 9.20
N PRO A 78 -7.50 4.33 10.39
CA PRO A 78 -6.98 5.67 10.65
C PRO A 78 -5.45 5.69 10.65
N VAL A 79 -4.86 6.64 9.92
CA VAL A 79 -3.41 6.86 9.78
C VAL A 79 -3.02 8.15 10.46
N ASP A 80 -1.91 8.12 11.20
CA ASP A 80 -1.43 9.28 11.97
C ASP A 80 -0.47 10.15 11.13
N ILE A 81 0.37 9.52 10.31
CA ILE A 81 1.42 10.21 9.52
C ILE A 81 1.46 9.66 8.10
N TYR A 82 1.64 10.54 7.12
CA TYR A 82 1.81 10.20 5.72
C TYR A 82 3.24 10.50 5.28
N LEU A 83 3.96 9.50 4.81
CA LEU A 83 5.32 9.65 4.30
C LEU A 83 5.34 9.35 2.80
N PRO A 84 5.14 10.37 1.93
CA PRO A 84 5.08 10.17 0.48
C PRO A 84 6.46 9.84 -0.12
N GLY A 85 6.43 9.26 -1.32
CA GLY A 85 7.57 8.92 -2.16
C GLY A 85 7.50 7.49 -2.71
N CYS A 86 8.07 7.28 -3.90
CA CYS A 86 8.14 5.97 -4.55
C CYS A 86 9.59 5.56 -4.93
N PRO A 87 10.46 5.24 -3.95
CA PRO A 87 10.21 5.20 -2.50
C PRO A 87 10.48 6.55 -1.79
N PRO A 88 10.03 6.72 -0.53
CA PRO A 88 10.47 7.84 0.29
C PRO A 88 11.99 7.86 0.44
N SER A 89 12.61 9.04 0.42
CA SER A 89 14.06 9.14 0.54
C SER A 89 14.56 8.73 1.93
N ALA A 90 15.79 8.19 2.00
CA ALA A 90 16.41 7.82 3.28
C ALA A 90 16.48 9.01 4.27
N THR A 91 16.67 10.23 3.76
CA THR A 91 16.66 11.45 4.56
C THR A 91 15.30 11.70 5.20
N GLN A 92 14.20 11.58 4.44
CA GLN A 92 12.84 11.74 4.95
C GLN A 92 12.52 10.65 5.98
N ILE A 93 12.85 9.39 5.69
CA ILE A 93 12.65 8.26 6.62
C ILE A 93 13.38 8.51 7.93
N LYS A 94 14.66 8.92 7.87
CA LYS A 94 15.47 9.23 9.05
C LYS A 94 14.90 10.40 9.85
N ALA A 95 14.40 11.43 9.19
CA ALA A 95 13.79 12.59 9.85
C ALA A 95 12.53 12.16 10.63
N VAL A 96 11.62 11.42 10.00
CA VAL A 96 10.41 10.89 10.64
C VAL A 96 10.77 10.05 11.86
N LEU A 97 11.67 9.07 11.69
CA LEU A 97 12.07 8.19 12.79
C LEU A 97 12.69 8.97 13.95
N LYS A 98 13.55 9.96 13.68
CA LYS A 98 14.16 10.80 14.72
C LYS A 98 13.12 11.57 15.54
N SER A 99 12.13 12.17 14.88
CA SER A 99 11.05 12.88 15.58
C SER A 99 10.21 11.93 16.44
N LEU A 100 9.84 10.76 15.88
CA LEU A 100 9.05 9.76 16.61
C LEU A 100 9.78 9.23 17.86
N LEU A 101 11.10 9.01 17.76
CA LEU A 101 11.93 8.59 18.89
C LEU A 101 12.03 9.65 20.00
N ARG A 102 11.83 10.93 19.68
CA ARG A 102 11.78 12.03 20.65
C ARG A 102 10.37 12.26 21.21
N GLY A 103 9.36 11.54 20.72
CA GLY A 103 7.96 11.80 21.04
C GLY A 103 7.39 13.05 20.36
N GLU A 104 8.07 13.58 19.35
CA GLU A 104 7.66 14.74 18.57
C GLU A 104 6.82 14.32 17.37
N THR A 105 5.92 15.20 16.90
CA THR A 105 5.21 15.00 15.64
C THR A 105 6.15 15.36 14.48
N PRO A 106 6.36 14.46 13.49
CA PRO A 106 7.21 14.77 12.34
C PRO A 106 6.68 15.96 11.55
N GLN A 107 7.52 16.98 11.35
CA GLN A 107 7.22 18.08 10.43
C GLN A 107 7.66 17.67 9.02
N LEU A 108 6.68 17.35 8.17
CA LEU A 108 6.89 16.98 6.77
C LEU A 108 6.47 18.14 5.86
N GLU A 109 7.19 19.26 5.98
CA GLU A 109 6.91 20.49 5.24
C GLU A 109 8.03 20.81 4.24
N GLY A 110 7.68 21.44 3.13
CA GLY A 110 8.64 21.91 2.12
C GLY A 110 8.94 20.88 1.02
N ARG A 111 9.56 21.39 -0.08
CA ARG A 111 9.84 20.62 -1.31
C ARG A 111 10.73 19.40 -1.09
N GLU A 112 11.59 19.43 -0.08
CA GLU A 112 12.48 18.30 0.24
C GLU A 112 11.73 17.13 0.89
N PHE A 113 10.59 17.40 1.53
CA PHE A 113 9.82 16.40 2.28
C PHE A 113 8.50 16.00 1.59
N ILE A 114 8.03 16.79 0.63
CA ILE A 114 6.83 16.52 -0.16
C ILE A 114 7.25 16.24 -1.60
N LYS A 115 7.44 14.96 -1.92
CA LYS A 115 7.70 14.49 -3.28
C LYS A 115 6.77 13.34 -3.62
N PHE A 116 6.12 13.43 -4.78
CA PHE A 116 5.26 12.42 -5.35
C PHE A 116 5.85 11.97 -6.69
N GLY A 117 5.69 10.70 -7.03
CA GLY A 117 6.30 10.08 -8.22
C GLY A 117 7.71 9.59 -7.93
#